data_AF-A0A496VT96-F1
#
_entry.id   AF-A0A496VT96-F1
#
_cell.length_a   1.000
_cell.length_b   1.000
_cell.length_c   1.000
_cell.angle_alpha   90.00
_cell.angle_beta   90.00
_cell.angle_gamma   90.00
#
_symmetry.space_group_name_H-M   'P 1'
#
loop_
_entity.id
_entity.type
_entity.pdbx_description
1 polymer ?
#
loop_
_entity_poly.entity_id
_entity_poly.type
_entity_poly.pdbx_seq_one_letter_code
_entity_poly.pdbx_strand_id
1 'polypeptide(L)'
;MMVPAQVDVIVTGQFVDDQEKIKVKPFIIIKKSQKIVAKSLIFLKNEYICADPVNPKKRALCSNTYEEITQTVKELLLEQL
;
A
#
# COMPACT_ATOMS: atom_id res chain seq x y z
N MET A 1 -6.48 17.72 -29.35
CA MET A 1 -5.72 16.58 -28.79
C MET A 1 -5.82 16.67 -27.27
N MET A 2 -6.45 15.69 -26.61
CA MET A 2 -6.44 15.62 -25.15
C MET A 2 -5.02 15.26 -24.71
N VAL A 3 -4.39 16.14 -23.93
CA VAL A 3 -3.17 15.79 -23.20
C VAL A 3 -3.57 14.70 -22.20
N PRO A 4 -3.02 13.48 -22.27
CA PRO A 4 -3.29 12.47 -21.27
C PRO A 4 -2.91 13.07 -19.92
N ALA A 5 -3.72 12.84 -18.88
CA ALA A 5 -3.44 13.33 -17.53
C ALA A 5 -1.93 13.17 -17.25
N GLN A 6 -1.27 14.26 -16.84
CA GLN A 6 0.18 14.36 -16.63
C GLN A 6 0.59 13.53 -15.40
N VAL A 7 0.28 12.24 -15.44
CA VAL A 7 0.50 11.27 -14.39
C VAL A 7 1.89 10.70 -14.63
N ASP A 8 2.83 11.10 -13.79
CA ASP A 8 4.21 10.60 -13.83
C ASP A 8 4.37 9.28 -13.06
N VAL A 9 3.54 9.09 -12.04
CA VAL A 9 3.59 7.94 -11.12
C VAL A 9 2.19 7.48 -10.76
N ILE A 10 1.96 6.16 -10.77
CA ILE A 10 0.77 5.51 -10.21
C ILE A 10 1.20 4.72 -8.99
N VAL A 11 0.59 5.01 -7.85
CA VAL A 11 0.73 4.21 -6.62
C VAL A 11 -0.49 3.33 -6.48
N THR A 12 -0.29 2.02 -6.38
CA THR A 12 -1.37 1.06 -6.20
C THR A 12 -0.85 -0.15 -5.40
N GLY A 13 -1.68 -1.16 -5.23
CA GLY A 13 -1.29 -2.35 -4.50
C GLY A 13 -2.29 -3.48 -4.66
N GLN A 14 -1.87 -4.66 -4.21
CA GLN A 14 -2.73 -5.82 -4.08
C GLN A 14 -2.60 -6.37 -2.66
N PHE A 15 -3.64 -7.05 -2.19
CA PHE A 15 -3.54 -7.83 -0.97
C PHE A 15 -4.12 -9.23 -1.20
N VAL A 16 -3.58 -10.20 -0.48
CA VAL A 16 -4.06 -11.58 -0.44
C VAL A 16 -4.37 -11.91 1.01
N ASP A 17 -5.61 -12.29 1.27
CA ASP A 17 -6.04 -12.86 2.54
C ASP A 17 -5.74 -14.36 2.52
N ASP A 18 -4.73 -14.77 3.29
CA ASP A 18 -4.39 -16.15 3.60
C ASP A 18 -4.88 -16.44 5.03
N GLN A 19 -5.24 -17.69 5.35
CA GLN A 19 -6.05 -18.03 6.53
C GLN A 19 -5.65 -17.29 7.82
N GLU A 20 -4.35 -17.21 8.11
CA GLU A 20 -3.79 -16.54 9.29
C GLU A 20 -3.08 -15.21 8.99
N LYS A 21 -2.78 -14.93 7.71
CA LYS A 21 -1.87 -13.86 7.30
C LYS A 21 -2.44 -13.04 6.16
N ILE A 22 -2.27 -11.72 6.23
CA ILE A 22 -2.56 -10.82 5.12
C ILE A 22 -1.24 -10.45 4.44
N LYS A 23 -1.12 -10.77 3.15
CA LYS A 23 0.03 -10.37 2.33
C LYS A 23 -0.35 -9.12 1.56
N VAL A 24 0.30 -8.00 1.84
CA VAL A 24 0.09 -6.73 1.13
C VAL A 24 1.29 -6.46 0.24
N LYS A 25 1.05 -6.12 -1.02
CA LYS A 25 2.09 -5.76 -1.97
C LYS A 25 1.76 -4.41 -2.60
N PRO A 26 2.27 -3.30 -2.03
CA PRO A 26 2.27 -2.02 -2.71
C PRO A 26 3.20 -2.09 -3.93
N PHE A 27 2.81 -1.44 -5.01
CA PHE A 27 3.67 -1.26 -6.16
C PHE A 27 3.45 0.09 -6.83
N ILE A 28 4.53 0.59 -7.41
CA ILE A 28 4.62 1.92 -7.99
C ILE A 28 5.00 1.75 -9.45
N ILE A 29 4.17 2.33 -10.32
CA ILE A 29 4.37 2.32 -11.77
C ILE A 29 4.86 3.71 -12.16
N ILE A 30 6.09 3.78 -12.68
CA ILE A 30 6.72 5.04 -13.06
C ILE A 30 6.71 5.15 -14.57
N LYS A 31 5.97 6.13 -15.09
CA LYS A 31 5.73 6.29 -16.53
C LYS A 31 7.02 6.60 -17.29
N LYS A 32 7.86 7.48 -16.74
CA LYS A 32 9.09 7.95 -17.39
C LYS A 32 10.12 6.84 -17.61
N SER A 33 10.26 5.94 -16.64
CA SER A 33 11.22 4.83 -16.68
C SER A 33 10.61 3.50 -17.09
N GLN A 34 9.28 3.45 -17.34
CA GLN A 34 8.53 2.23 -17.63
C GLN A 34 8.79 1.10 -16.62
N LYS A 35 9.05 1.47 -15.36
CA LYS A 35 9.43 0.54 -14.30
C LYS A 35 8.28 0.33 -13.34
N ILE A 36 8.17 -0.91 -12.86
CA ILE A 36 7.32 -1.26 -11.72
C ILE A 36 8.24 -1.64 -10.57
N VAL A 37 8.09 -0.97 -9.43
CA VAL A 37 8.75 -1.36 -8.18
C VAL A 37 7.72 -1.80 -7.17
N ALA A 38 8.05 -2.81 -6.38
CA ALA A 38 7.12 -3.40 -5.43
C ALA A 38 7.88 -3.95 -4.22
N LYS A 39 7.23 -3.91 -3.06
CA LYS A 39 7.70 -4.55 -1.82
C LYS A 39 6.55 -5.38 -1.26
N SER A 40 6.86 -6.51 -0.62
CA SER A 40 5.85 -7.36 0.00
C SER A 40 5.92 -7.20 1.51
N LEU A 41 4.75 -7.02 2.13
CA LEU A 41 4.55 -6.93 3.57
C LEU A 41 3.64 -8.08 3.98
N ILE A 42 3.89 -8.65 5.16
CA ILE A 42 3.12 -9.78 5.68
C ILE A 42 2.70 -9.42 7.10
N PHE A 43 1.40 -9.41 7.33
CA PHE A 43 0.80 -9.10 8.63
C PHE A 43 0.01 -10.29 9.15
N LEU A 44 -0.08 -10.46 10.46
CA LEU A 44 -1.11 -11.33 11.04
C LEU A 44 -2.49 -10.65 10.94
N LYS A 45 -3.57 -11.43 10.84
CA LYS A 45 -4.93 -10.85 10.70
C LYS A 45 -5.34 -9.91 11.82
N ASN A 46 -4.99 -10.25 13.06
CA ASN A 46 -5.25 -9.45 14.26
C ASN A 46 -4.40 -8.18 14.34
N GLU A 47 -3.29 -8.14 13.60
CA GLU A 47 -2.43 -6.96 13.47
C GLU A 47 -2.85 -6.09 12.29
N TYR A 48 -3.53 -6.66 11.28
CA TYR A 48 -3.92 -5.95 10.07
C TYR A 48 -5.19 -5.10 10.23
N ILE A 49 -6.24 -5.65 10.86
CA ILE A 49 -7.53 -4.97 11.04
C ILE A 49 -7.84 -4.77 12.52
N CYS A 50 -8.07 -3.52 12.89
CA CYS A 50 -8.46 -3.10 14.23
C CYS A 50 -9.86 -2.50 14.23
N ALA A 51 -10.50 -2.50 15.40
CA ALA A 51 -11.69 -1.70 15.62
C ALA A 51 -11.30 -0.22 15.64
N ASP A 52 -12.08 0.63 14.96
CA ASP A 52 -11.87 2.07 14.99
C ASP A 52 -12.14 2.60 16.42
N PRO A 53 -11.23 3.39 17.01
CA PRO A 53 -11.35 3.87 18.38
C PRO A 53 -12.49 4.88 18.57
N VAL A 54 -12.93 5.54 17.50
CA VAL A 54 -14.04 6.51 17.47
C VAL A 54 -15.36 5.82 17.14
N ASN A 55 -15.33 4.76 16.30
CA ASN A 55 -16.51 3.98 15.96
C ASN A 55 -16.22 2.47 15.96
N PRO A 56 -16.44 1.76 17.09
CA PRO A 56 -16.11 0.34 17.24
C PRO A 56 -16.81 -0.60 16.23
N LYS A 57 -17.87 -0.15 15.55
CA LYS A 57 -18.56 -0.92 14.49
C LYS A 57 -17.84 -0.86 13.15
N LYS A 58 -16.88 0.05 12.97
CA LYS A 58 -16.03 0.16 11.78
C LYS A 58 -14.74 -0.63 12.00
N ARG A 59 -14.35 -1.35 10.96
CA ARG A 59 -13.05 -2.00 10.85
C ARG A 59 -12.12 -1.10 10.05
N ALA A 60 -10.94 -0.82 10.58
CA ALA A 60 -9.92 -0.01 9.93
C ALA A 60 -8.59 -0.77 9.95
N LEU A 61 -7.61 -0.29 9.17
CA LEU A 61 -6.23 -0.74 9.34
C LEU A 61 -5.75 -0.36 10.74
N CYS A 62 -5.06 -1.27 11.42
CA CYS A 62 -4.37 -0.92 12.65
C CYS A 62 -3.30 0.15 12.37
N SER A 63 -3.08 1.08 13.32
CA SER A 63 -2.15 2.20 13.12
C SER A 63 -0.75 1.75 12.70
N ASN A 64 -0.21 0.71 13.34
CA ASN A 64 1.12 0.17 13.01
C ASN A 64 1.19 -0.35 11.57
N THR A 65 0.18 -1.10 11.13
CA THR A 65 0.07 -1.59 9.74
C THR A 65 -0.04 -0.44 8.75
N TYR A 66 -0.86 0.57 9.07
CA TYR A 66 -0.99 1.75 8.21
C TYR A 66 0.35 2.49 8.07
N GLU A 67 1.07 2.68 9.18
CA GLU A 67 2.38 3.33 9.21
C GLU A 67 3.41 2.53 8.40
N GLU A 68 3.47 1.22 8.55
CA GLU A 68 4.40 0.35 7.85
C GLU A 68 4.16 0.33 6.32
N ILE A 69 2.89 0.27 5.89
CA ILE A 69 2.52 0.40 4.48
C ILE A 69 2.91 1.78 3.95
N THR A 70 2.62 2.84 4.71
CA THR A 70 2.94 4.22 4.33
C THR A 70 4.44 4.42 4.17
N GLN A 71 5.23 3.92 5.13
CA GLN A 71 6.68 4.00 5.11
C GLN A 71 7.25 3.21 3.92
N THR A 72 6.73 2.01 3.67
CA THR A 72 7.10 1.20 2.50
C THR A 72 6.83 1.92 1.17
N VAL A 73 5.68 2.57 1.02
CA VAL A 73 5.37 3.34 -0.19
C VAL A 73 6.32 4.52 -0.34
N LYS A 74 6.64 5.23 0.75
CA LYS A 74 7.61 6.34 0.73
C LYS A 74 9.01 5.87 0.31
N GLU A 75 9.49 4.75 0.86
CA GLU A 75 10.77 4.14 0.47
C GLU A 75 10.78 3.81 -1.02
N LEU A 76 9.73 3.13 -1.51
CA LEU A 76 9.60 2.78 -2.93
C LEU A 76 9.52 4.01 -3.85
N LEU A 77 9.03 5.16 -3.38
CA LEU A 77 9.05 6.41 -4.14
C LEU A 77 10.44 7.05 -4.15
N LEU A 78 11.07 7.16 -2.97
CA LEU A 78 12.36 7.82 -2.80
C LEU A 78 13.50 7.08 -3.52
N GLU A 79 13.47 5.75 -3.57
CA GLU A 79 14.44 4.95 -4.31
C GLU A 79 14.38 5.15 -5.84
N GLN A 80 13.40 5.91 -6.35
CA GLN A 80 13.15 6.08 -7.78
C GLN A 80 13.20 7.54 -8.26
N LEU A 81 13.41 8.49 -7.34
CA LEU A 81 13.61 9.92 -7.61
C LEU A 81 15.11 10.24 -7.58
#